data_AF-A0A229THT1-F1
#
_entry.id   AF-A0A229THT1-F1
#
_cell.length_a   1.000
_cell.length_b   1.000
_cell.length_c   1.000
_cell.angle_alpha   90.00
_cell.angle_beta   90.00
_cell.angle_gamma   90.00
#
_symmetry.space_group_name_H-M   'P 1'
#
loop_
_entity.id
_entity.type
_entity.pdbx_description
1 polymer ?
#
loop_
_entity_poly.entity_id
_entity_poly.type
_entity_poly.pdbx_seq_one_letter_code
_entity_poly.pdbx_strand_id
1 'polypeptide(L)'
;MVSWADLDVDRDELAWRDLAACRDGAAPEVFFPDPGGQAAETVAAAKQRCVLCPVRAACLAYALARKERFGVWGGLTERERRALLRGRPPRSKSGHRDREVARLTRLGLTAQQIAEQLGITPRTVVRCRARGRLDHQPGDVKES
;
A
#
# COMPACT_ATOMS: atom_id res chain seq x y z
N MET A 1 14.48 -45.42 -1.54
CA MET A 1 13.09 -45.00 -1.80
C MET A 1 12.94 -43.70 -1.04
N VAL A 2 13.04 -42.55 -1.73
CA VAL A 2 12.92 -41.24 -1.09
C VAL A 2 11.45 -41.05 -0.76
N SER A 3 11.12 -40.92 0.53
CA SER A 3 9.75 -40.71 0.98
C SER A 3 9.35 -39.25 0.74
N TRP A 4 8.06 -39.00 0.55
CA TRP A 4 7.51 -37.63 0.56
C TRP A 4 7.81 -36.87 1.87
N ALA A 5 8.14 -37.59 2.95
CA ALA A 5 8.62 -37.02 4.21
C ALA A 5 10.09 -36.56 4.19
N ASP A 6 10.93 -37.14 3.32
CA ASP A 6 12.38 -36.84 3.26
C ASP A 6 12.70 -35.61 2.41
N LEU A 7 11.73 -35.14 1.60
CA LEU A 7 11.94 -33.96 0.76
C LEU A 7 11.67 -32.65 1.53
N ASP A 8 10.93 -32.66 2.64
CA ASP A 8 10.58 -31.51 3.55
C ASP A 8 10.35 -30.13 2.86
N VAL A 9 10.03 -30.11 1.57
CA VAL A 9 10.11 -28.89 0.74
C VAL A 9 9.00 -27.89 1.08
N ASP A 10 7.92 -28.32 1.74
CA ASP A 10 6.76 -27.47 2.04
C ASP A 10 6.81 -26.80 3.42
N ARG A 11 7.49 -27.40 4.41
CA ARG A 11 7.46 -26.90 5.79
C ARG A 11 8.32 -25.66 5.97
N ASP A 12 9.51 -25.68 5.39
CA ASP A 12 10.44 -24.54 5.41
C ASP A 12 9.91 -23.34 4.64
N GLU A 13 9.15 -23.57 3.55
CA GLU A 13 8.55 -22.49 2.74
C GLU A 13 7.59 -21.59 3.55
N LEU A 14 7.05 -22.10 4.66
CA LEU A 14 6.09 -21.39 5.51
C LEU A 14 6.62 -21.03 6.90
N ALA A 15 7.86 -21.38 7.24
CA ALA A 15 8.48 -21.11 8.55
C ALA A 15 8.48 -19.61 8.91
N TRP A 16 8.49 -18.71 7.92
CA TRP A 16 8.36 -17.27 8.15
C TRP A 16 7.04 -16.89 8.86
N ARG A 17 5.98 -17.70 8.74
CA ARG A 17 4.70 -17.43 9.41
C ARG A 17 4.83 -17.49 10.93
N ASP A 18 5.76 -18.26 11.46
CA ASP A 18 5.97 -18.38 12.89
C ASP A 18 6.46 -17.08 13.53
N LEU A 19 7.15 -16.25 12.74
CA LEU A 19 7.66 -14.93 13.14
C LEU A 19 6.66 -13.78 12.86
N ALA A 20 5.44 -14.09 12.43
CA ALA A 20 4.46 -13.07 12.09
C ALA A 20 3.86 -12.40 13.33
N ALA A 21 4.06 -11.10 13.48
CA ALA A 21 3.54 -10.30 14.61
C ALA A 21 2.00 -10.26 14.71
N CYS A 22 1.28 -10.71 13.68
CA CYS A 22 -0.17 -10.85 13.70
C CYS A 22 -0.64 -12.19 14.26
N ARG A 23 0.26 -13.18 14.42
CA ARG A 23 -0.05 -14.48 15.02
C ARG A 23 -0.46 -14.32 16.48
N ASP A 24 0.29 -13.51 17.22
CA ASP A 24 0.07 -13.29 18.63
C ASP A 24 -0.75 -12.00 18.82
N GLY A 25 -1.95 -12.10 19.39
CA GLY A 25 -2.71 -10.95 19.88
C GLY A 25 -3.45 -10.13 18.82
N ALA A 26 -3.83 -10.72 17.68
CA ALA A 26 -4.80 -10.13 16.75
C ALA A 26 -5.79 -11.20 16.24
N ALA A 27 -7.08 -10.90 16.25
CA ALA A 27 -8.09 -11.82 15.73
C ALA A 27 -8.00 -11.91 14.19
N PRO A 28 -8.18 -13.10 13.58
CA PRO A 28 -8.11 -13.27 12.12
C PRO A 28 -9.04 -12.33 11.36
N GLU A 29 -10.23 -12.09 11.91
CA GLU A 29 -11.29 -11.24 11.37
C GLU A 29 -10.89 -9.78 11.15
N VAL A 30 -9.87 -9.28 11.87
CA VAL A 30 -9.28 -7.96 11.60
C VAL A 30 -8.63 -7.91 10.22
N PHE A 31 -8.10 -9.03 9.73
CA PHE A 31 -7.43 -9.13 8.44
C PHE A 31 -8.38 -9.45 7.29
N PHE A 32 -9.62 -9.87 7.57
CA PHE A 32 -10.62 -10.26 6.56
C PHE A 32 -11.93 -9.46 6.72
N PRO A 33 -11.93 -8.15 6.43
CA PRO A 33 -13.11 -7.32 6.59
C PRO A 33 -14.21 -7.59 5.55
N ASP A 34 -15.46 -7.54 5.99
CA ASP A 34 -16.63 -7.67 5.13
C ASP A 34 -16.79 -6.50 4.14
N PRO A 35 -17.26 -6.76 2.92
CA PRO A 35 -17.55 -5.71 1.94
C PRO A 35 -18.84 -4.95 2.30
N GLY A 36 -18.78 -4.02 3.28
CA GLY A 36 -20.02 -3.34 3.74
C GLY A 36 -19.92 -2.02 4.51
N GLY A 37 -18.73 -1.50 4.85
CA GLY A 37 -18.62 -0.16 5.47
C GLY A 37 -17.61 -0.09 6.61
N GLN A 38 -17.63 -1.05 7.55
CA GLN A 38 -16.61 -1.18 8.60
C GLN A 38 -15.23 -1.59 8.07
N ALA A 39 -15.15 -1.95 6.78
CA ALA A 39 -13.91 -2.37 6.13
C ALA A 39 -12.79 -1.34 6.21
N ALA A 40 -13.07 -0.04 6.17
CA ALA A 40 -12.00 0.97 6.10
C ALA A 40 -11.19 1.06 7.40
N GLU A 41 -11.87 1.05 8.55
CA GLU A 41 -11.23 1.10 9.87
C GLU A 41 -10.53 -0.22 10.19
N THR A 42 -11.19 -1.34 9.94
CA THR A 42 -10.60 -2.68 10.12
C THR A 42 -9.38 -2.90 9.23
N VAL A 43 -9.43 -2.47 7.96
CA VAL A 43 -8.25 -2.44 7.08
C VAL A 43 -7.14 -1.57 7.68
N ALA A 44 -7.46 -0.41 8.23
CA ALA A 44 -6.46 0.45 8.84
C ALA A 44 -5.79 -0.23 10.04
N ALA A 45 -6.57 -0.86 10.93
CA ALA A 45 -6.06 -1.63 12.07
C ALA A 45 -5.15 -2.79 11.63
N ALA A 46 -5.58 -3.58 10.65
CA ALA A 46 -4.76 -4.65 10.07
C ALA A 46 -3.45 -4.13 9.50
N LYS A 47 -3.49 -3.02 8.76
CA LYS A 47 -2.30 -2.38 8.20
C LYS A 47 -1.34 -1.90 9.27
N GLN A 48 -1.83 -1.33 10.37
CA GLN A 48 -1.00 -0.88 11.49
C GLN A 48 -0.21 -2.05 12.09
N ARG A 49 -0.87 -3.21 12.26
CA ARG A 49 -0.18 -4.40 12.77
C ARG A 49 0.96 -4.86 11.86
N CYS A 50 0.84 -4.65 10.55
CA CYS A 50 1.88 -5.01 9.60
C CYS A 50 3.09 -4.06 9.59
N VAL A 51 3.01 -2.83 10.13
CA VAL A 51 4.06 -1.79 9.98
C VAL A 51 5.41 -2.26 10.50
N LEU A 52 5.43 -2.93 11.65
CA LEU A 52 6.63 -3.41 12.33
C LEU A 52 6.82 -4.94 12.23
N CYS A 53 6.02 -5.61 11.41
CA CYS A 53 6.08 -7.07 11.29
C CYS A 53 7.37 -7.47 10.54
N PRO A 54 8.26 -8.31 11.13
CA PRO A 54 9.56 -8.64 10.54
C PRO A 54 9.40 -9.43 9.23
N VAL A 55 8.32 -10.19 9.09
CA VAL A 55 8.04 -11.04 7.92
C VAL A 55 7.09 -10.40 6.93
N ARG A 56 6.90 -9.08 6.99
CA ARG A 56 5.99 -8.35 6.09
C ARG A 56 6.30 -8.59 4.61
N ALA A 57 7.58 -8.62 4.23
CA ALA A 57 8.01 -8.84 2.85
C ALA A 57 7.68 -10.26 2.36
N ALA A 58 8.01 -11.30 3.16
CA ALA A 58 7.69 -12.69 2.86
C ALA A 58 6.17 -12.92 2.76
N CYS A 59 5.42 -12.34 3.70
CA CYS A 59 3.95 -12.37 3.70
C CYS A 59 3.35 -11.77 2.42
N LEU A 60 3.88 -10.64 1.96
CA LEU A 60 3.43 -10.01 0.71
C LEU A 60 3.80 -10.86 -0.51
N ALA A 61 5.03 -11.38 -0.56
CA ALA A 61 5.49 -12.22 -1.65
C ALA A 61 4.62 -13.47 -1.80
N TYR A 62 4.31 -14.15 -0.68
CA TYR A 62 3.42 -15.29 -0.63
C TYR A 62 2.03 -14.95 -1.19
N ALA A 63 1.43 -13.85 -0.73
CA ALA A 63 0.10 -13.43 -1.17
C ALA A 63 0.06 -13.05 -2.66
N LEU A 64 1.14 -12.50 -3.21
CA LEU A 64 1.25 -12.18 -4.64
C LEU A 64 1.43 -13.44 -5.48
N ALA A 65 2.33 -14.34 -5.08
CA ALA A 65 2.60 -15.59 -5.79
C ALA A 65 1.34 -16.45 -5.93
N ARG A 66 0.53 -16.52 -4.86
CA ARG A 66 -0.70 -17.32 -4.81
C ARG A 66 -1.96 -16.56 -5.24
N LYS A 67 -1.83 -15.27 -5.58
CA LYS A 67 -2.95 -14.40 -5.96
C LYS A 67 -4.08 -14.43 -4.91
N GLU A 68 -3.70 -14.35 -3.63
CA GLU A 68 -4.65 -14.42 -2.53
C GLU A 68 -5.78 -13.40 -2.71
N ARG A 69 -7.03 -13.88 -2.65
CA ARG A 69 -8.21 -13.15 -3.12
C ARG A 69 -8.82 -12.23 -2.09
N PHE A 70 -8.52 -12.44 -0.81
CA PHE A 70 -9.17 -11.74 0.28
C PHE A 70 -8.15 -11.24 1.30
N GLY A 71 -8.62 -10.32 2.13
CA GLY A 71 -7.90 -9.83 3.30
C GLY A 71 -6.66 -8.97 3.06
N VAL A 72 -6.03 -8.59 4.18
CA VAL A 72 -4.83 -7.76 4.26
C VAL A 72 -3.61 -8.65 4.45
N TRP A 73 -2.69 -8.58 3.49
CA TRP A 73 -1.44 -9.36 3.49
C TRP A 73 -0.25 -8.43 3.33
N GLY A 74 0.77 -8.54 4.18
CA GLY A 74 1.94 -7.67 4.15
C GLY A 74 1.62 -6.17 4.28
N GLY A 75 0.46 -5.82 4.86
CA GLY A 75 -0.05 -4.45 4.94
C GLY A 75 -0.72 -3.92 3.67
N LEU A 76 -1.09 -4.79 2.72
CA LEU A 76 -1.82 -4.42 1.51
C LEU A 76 -3.14 -5.18 1.39
N THR A 77 -4.19 -4.46 1.00
CA THR A 77 -5.47 -5.08 0.63
C THR A 77 -5.38 -5.78 -0.71
N GLU A 78 -6.34 -6.66 -1.01
CA GLU A 78 -6.43 -7.33 -2.31
C GLU A 78 -6.45 -6.33 -3.49
N ARG A 79 -7.20 -5.24 -3.38
CA ARG A 79 -7.22 -4.17 -4.41
C ARG A 79 -5.84 -3.54 -4.63
N GLU A 80 -5.07 -3.36 -3.56
CA GLU A 80 -3.72 -2.78 -3.63
C GLU A 80 -2.70 -3.79 -4.20
N ARG A 81 -2.79 -5.06 -3.83
CA ARG A 81 -2.00 -6.14 -4.44
C ARG A 81 -2.27 -6.27 -5.94
N ARG A 82 -3.55 -6.21 -6.35
CA ARG A 82 -3.94 -6.18 -7.77
C ARG A 82 -3.38 -4.95 -8.49
N ALA A 83 -3.23 -3.81 -7.82
CA ALA A 83 -2.61 -2.62 -8.41
C ALA A 83 -1.11 -2.83 -8.63
N LEU A 84 -0.40 -3.43 -7.67
CA LEU A 84 1.03 -3.76 -7.79
C LEU A 84 1.31 -4.69 -8.98
N LEU A 85 0.50 -5.73 -9.17
CA LEU A 85 0.63 -6.64 -10.32
C LEU A 85 0.43 -5.94 -11.68
N ARG A 86 -0.22 -4.78 -11.70
CA ARG A 86 -0.40 -3.95 -12.91
C ARG A 86 0.65 -2.83 -13.03
N GLY A 87 1.74 -2.90 -12.27
CA GLY A 87 2.79 -1.87 -12.24
C GLY A 87 2.33 -0.54 -11.62
N ARG A 88 1.17 -0.51 -10.94
CA ARG A 88 0.69 0.70 -10.26
C ARG A 88 1.07 0.64 -8.78
N PRO A 89 1.88 1.58 -8.28
CA PRO A 89 2.22 1.61 -6.87
C PRO A 89 0.98 1.83 -5.99
N PRO A 90 0.99 1.34 -4.74
CA PRO A 90 -0.13 1.50 -3.82
C PRO A 90 -0.43 2.99 -3.62
N ARG A 91 -1.72 3.35 -3.62
CA ARG A 91 -2.13 4.76 -3.47
C ARG A 91 -1.88 5.21 -2.03
N SER A 92 -0.86 6.02 -1.80
CA SER A 92 -0.64 6.65 -0.49
C SER A 92 -1.61 7.82 -0.28
N LYS A 93 -1.95 8.13 0.98
CA LYS A 93 -2.73 9.34 1.32
C LYS A 93 -2.05 10.62 0.82
N SER A 94 -0.71 10.62 0.79
CA SER A 94 0.09 11.73 0.22
C SER A 94 -0.14 11.87 -1.28
N GLY A 95 -0.12 10.77 -2.05
CA GLY A 95 -0.40 10.81 -3.49
C GLY A 95 -1.82 11.22 -3.85
N HIS A 96 -2.81 10.94 -2.99
CA HIS A 96 -4.16 11.47 -3.16
C HIS A 96 -4.19 13.00 -2.99
N ARG A 97 -3.57 13.52 -1.92
CA ARG A 97 -3.44 14.96 -1.68
C ARG A 97 -2.69 15.65 -2.82
N ASP A 98 -1.60 15.08 -3.30
CA ASP A 98 -0.80 15.64 -4.39
C ASP A 98 -1.63 15.78 -5.68
N ARG A 99 -2.46 14.78 -6.00
CA ARG A 99 -3.36 14.83 -7.16
C ARG A 99 -4.46 15.88 -7.02
N GLU A 100 -5.03 16.02 -5.84
CA GLU A 100 -6.08 17.01 -5.61
C GLU A 100 -5.51 18.43 -5.65
N VAL A 101 -4.34 18.64 -5.06
CA VAL A 101 -3.59 19.91 -5.21
C VAL A 101 -3.32 20.21 -6.68
N ALA A 102 -2.88 19.22 -7.47
CA ALA A 102 -2.65 19.41 -8.91
C ALA A 102 -3.93 19.70 -9.68
N ARG A 103 -5.06 19.08 -9.32
CA ARG A 103 -6.38 19.37 -9.91
C ARG A 103 -6.80 20.81 -9.62
N LEU A 104 -6.81 21.23 -8.37
CA LEU A 104 -7.23 22.58 -7.97
C LEU A 104 -6.28 23.66 -8.52
N THR A 105 -4.99 23.35 -8.64
CA THR A 105 -4.03 24.24 -9.29
C THR A 105 -4.34 24.45 -10.77
N ARG A 106 -4.75 23.38 -11.50
CA ARG A 106 -5.19 23.51 -12.91
C ARG A 106 -6.50 24.29 -13.07
N LEU A 107 -7.31 24.36 -12.02
CA LEU A 107 -8.51 25.20 -11.97
C LEU A 107 -8.19 26.67 -11.63
N GLY A 108 -6.91 27.04 -11.46
CA GLY A 108 -6.48 28.42 -11.21
C GLY A 108 -6.53 28.85 -9.74
N LEU A 109 -6.79 27.94 -8.80
CA LEU A 109 -6.82 28.30 -7.38
C LEU A 109 -5.43 28.63 -6.84
N THR A 110 -5.39 29.65 -5.98
CA THR A 110 -4.17 30.04 -5.26
C THR A 110 -3.78 29.01 -4.22
N ALA A 111 -2.52 29.03 -3.76
CA ALA A 111 -2.06 28.09 -2.74
C ALA A 111 -2.84 28.21 -1.42
N GLN A 112 -3.35 29.40 -1.11
CA GLN A 112 -4.10 29.67 0.11
C GLN A 112 -5.54 29.12 0.03
N GLN A 113 -6.22 29.36 -1.09
CA GLN A 113 -7.56 28.79 -1.33
C GLN A 113 -7.55 27.26 -1.34
N ILE A 114 -6.53 26.64 -1.95
CA ILE A 114 -6.36 25.18 -1.94
C ILE A 114 -6.13 24.65 -0.52
N ALA A 115 -5.32 25.37 0.26
CA ALA A 115 -5.00 25.01 1.63
C ALA A 115 -6.26 25.02 2.51
N GLU A 116 -7.06 26.08 2.43
CA GLU A 116 -8.35 26.20 3.12
C GLU A 116 -9.31 25.08 2.71
N GLN A 117 -9.47 24.85 1.41
CA GLN A 117 -10.40 23.84 0.90
C GLN A 117 -10.02 22.40 1.31
N LEU A 118 -8.72 22.09 1.39
CA LEU A 118 -8.23 20.76 1.75
C LEU A 118 -7.93 20.61 3.25
N GLY A 119 -8.09 21.66 4.06
CA GLY A 119 -7.74 21.64 5.48
C GLY A 119 -6.26 21.37 5.74
N ILE A 120 -5.37 21.89 4.88
CA ILE A 120 -3.90 21.75 5.00
C ILE A 120 -3.22 23.12 5.03
N THR A 121 -1.92 23.16 5.28
CA THR A 121 -1.18 24.44 5.26
C THR A 121 -0.76 24.84 3.83
N PRO A 122 -0.67 26.15 3.52
CA PRO A 122 -0.17 26.63 2.22
C PRO A 122 1.23 26.08 1.86
N ARG A 123 2.10 25.89 2.86
CA ARG A 123 3.42 25.24 2.66
C ARG A 123 3.30 23.81 2.14
N THR A 124 2.29 23.07 2.58
CA THR A 124 2.02 21.71 2.09
C THR A 124 1.63 21.76 0.61
N VAL A 125 0.78 22.71 0.20
CA VAL A 125 0.39 22.91 -1.20
C VAL A 125 1.60 23.18 -2.10
N VAL A 126 2.52 24.05 -1.67
CA VAL A 126 3.76 24.34 -2.40
C VAL A 126 4.62 23.07 -2.57
N ARG A 127 4.78 22.29 -1.51
CA ARG A 127 5.53 21.01 -1.55
C ARG A 127 4.88 20.00 -2.50
N CYS A 128 3.55 19.87 -2.46
CA CYS A 128 2.79 19.00 -3.36
C CYS A 128 2.98 19.43 -4.83
N ARG A 129 2.90 20.72 -5.13
CA ARG A 129 3.17 21.28 -6.47
C ARG A 129 4.61 20.98 -6.93
N ALA A 130 5.59 21.10 -6.04
CA ALA A 130 6.99 20.81 -6.36
C ALA A 130 7.20 19.33 -6.74
N ARG A 131 6.59 18.40 -6.00
CA ARG A 131 6.65 16.96 -6.32
C ARG A 131 6.00 16.64 -7.67
N GLY A 132 4.83 17.20 -7.94
CA GLY A 132 4.14 16.99 -9.22
C GLY A 132 4.93 17.49 -10.43
N ARG A 133 5.80 18.51 -10.26
CA ARG A 133 6.74 18.94 -11.31
C ARG A 133 7.87 17.94 -11.54
N LEU A 134 8.38 17.31 -10.48
CA LEU A 134 9.42 16.27 -10.59
C LEU A 134 8.87 15.01 -11.29
N ASP A 135 7.62 14.64 -11.02
CA ASP A 135 6.96 13.51 -11.66
C ASP A 135 6.62 13.76 -13.14
N HIS A 136 6.61 15.02 -13.59
CA HIS A 136 6.25 15.44 -14.95
C HIS A 136 7.45 15.92 -15.78
N GLN A 137 8.68 15.70 -15.31
CA GLN A 137 9.86 16.00 -16.12
C GLN A 137 9.85 15.06 -17.34
N PRO A 138 9.69 15.58 -18.57
CA PRO A 138 9.83 14.76 -19.76
C PRO A 138 11.30 14.33 -19.86
N GLY A 139 11.52 13.04 -20.09
CA GLY A 139 12.86 12.48 -20.30
C GLY A 139 13.63 13.27 -21.35
N ASP A 140 14.92 13.41 -21.09
CA ASP A 140 15.97 14.01 -21.90
C ASP A 140 15.64 14.09 -23.41
N VAL A 141 15.39 15.30 -23.90
CA VAL A 141 15.60 15.60 -25.33
C VAL A 141 17.11 15.61 -25.53
N LYS A 142 17.66 14.49 -26.00
CA LYS A 142 18.99 14.48 -26.63
C LYS A 142 18.89 15.29 -27.92
N GLU A 143 19.43 16.50 -27.89
CA GLU A 143 19.76 17.26 -29.09
C GLU A 143 20.72 16.43 -29.95
N SER A 144 20.44 16.33 -31.24
CA SER A 144 21.29 15.77 -32.30
C SER A 144 21.28 16.70 -33.48
#